data_AF-A0A6C0LK51-F1
#
_entry.id   AF-A0A6C0LK51-F1
#
_cell.length_a   1.000
_cell.length_b   1.000
_cell.length_c   1.000
_cell.angle_alpha   90.00
_cell.angle_beta   90.00
_cell.angle_gamma   90.00
#
_symmetry.space_group_name_H-M   'P 1'
#
loop_
_entity.id
_entity.type
_entity.pdbx_description
1 polymer ?
#
loop_
_entity_poly.entity_id
_entity_poly.type
_entity_poly.pdbx_seq_one_letter_code
_entity_poly.pdbx_strand_id
1 'polypeptide(L)'
;MSRVPQHYVPDILSKSQKKIAKRELRKSRKAYKKKKYYTRKKVKGYKSKRTSWESRVKKVYNIPDKTKLNLSLLSRKSKCSKKSLNQIIKKGMGAYYSSGSRPNQTPHSWGYARLYSSLAGGPASKVDMHVLKDGCKKSSKSLKLAKNARKNATRKKVQLGGYRMKERIIKFIVSPIKFKKYRAYVRNIKTGKERHIDFGDNRYQQFKDRTPVGHYTSKNHGNPKRMRNYFNRHSGTPHRGRAIESERRKSKGIFNAKILSHEYLW
;
A
#
# COMPACT_ATOMS: atom_id res chain seq x y z
N MET A 1 -12.22 3.90 -6.63
CA MET A 1 -11.77 2.51 -6.34
C MET A 1 -10.76 2.58 -5.21
N SER A 2 -11.01 1.92 -4.08
CA SER A 2 -10.04 1.83 -2.96
C SER A 2 -8.65 1.46 -3.50
N ARG A 3 -7.65 2.31 -3.28
CA ARG A 3 -6.27 2.03 -3.69
C ARG A 3 -5.79 0.81 -2.92
N VAL A 4 -5.68 -0.34 -3.59
CA VAL A 4 -5.19 -1.58 -2.99
C VAL A 4 -3.67 -1.59 -3.13
N PRO A 5 -2.91 -1.92 -2.07
CA PRO A 5 -1.47 -2.08 -2.17
C PRO A 5 -1.06 -3.00 -3.32
N GLN A 6 -0.05 -2.60 -4.10
CA GLN A 6 0.42 -3.35 -5.27
C GLN A 6 0.85 -4.78 -4.90
N HIS A 7 1.36 -5.03 -3.70
CA HIS A 7 1.73 -6.37 -3.27
C HIS A 7 0.52 -7.30 -3.01
N TYR A 8 -0.69 -6.78 -2.84
CA TYR A 8 -1.92 -7.60 -2.78
C TYR A 8 -2.53 -7.83 -4.16
N VAL A 9 -2.28 -6.93 -5.12
CA VAL A 9 -2.69 -7.06 -6.52
C VAL A 9 -1.48 -6.75 -7.41
N PRO A 10 -0.56 -7.73 -7.56
CA PRO A 10 0.70 -7.54 -8.27
C PRO A 10 0.51 -7.22 -9.75
N ASP A 11 1.51 -6.57 -10.35
CA ASP A 11 1.39 -6.14 -11.75
C ASP A 11 1.47 -7.27 -12.76
N ILE A 12 2.09 -8.39 -12.39
CA ILE A 12 2.16 -9.63 -13.18
C ILE A 12 0.78 -10.26 -13.45
N LEU A 13 -0.25 -9.89 -12.68
CA LEU A 13 -1.60 -10.37 -12.93
C LEU A 13 -2.19 -9.75 -14.20
N SER A 14 -2.91 -10.54 -15.00
CA SER A 14 -3.67 -10.05 -16.15
C SER A 14 -4.78 -9.07 -15.72
N LYS A 15 -5.33 -8.30 -16.67
CA LYS A 15 -6.42 -7.34 -16.39
C LYS A 15 -7.63 -8.03 -15.73
N SER A 16 -8.01 -9.22 -16.20
CA SER A 16 -9.12 -10.02 -15.66
C SER A 16 -8.79 -10.54 -14.25
N GLN A 17 -7.60 -11.08 -14.03
CA GLN A 17 -7.13 -11.55 -12.72
C GLN A 17 -7.07 -10.40 -11.69
N LYS A 18 -6.60 -9.21 -12.09
CA LYS A 18 -6.60 -8.01 -11.24
C LYS A 18 -8.01 -7.61 -10.83
N LYS A 19 -9.01 -7.73 -11.71
CA LYS A 19 -10.42 -7.45 -11.41
C LYS A 19 -10.94 -8.45 -10.35
N ILE A 20 -10.69 -9.74 -10.54
CA ILE A 20 -11.07 -10.80 -9.59
C ILE A 20 -10.42 -10.57 -8.23
N ALA A 21 -9.09 -10.41 -8.17
CA ALA A 21 -8.36 -10.21 -6.92
C ALA A 21 -8.85 -8.98 -6.13
N LYS A 22 -9.13 -7.86 -6.83
CA LYS A 22 -9.72 -6.66 -6.21
C LYS A 22 -11.12 -6.91 -5.67
N ARG A 23 -11.96 -7.67 -6.39
CA ARG A 23 -13.32 -8.03 -5.95
C ARG A 23 -13.28 -8.92 -4.71
N GLU A 24 -12.46 -9.97 -4.72
CA GLU A 24 -12.27 -10.91 -3.61
C GLU A 24 -11.75 -10.20 -2.35
N LEU A 25 -10.78 -9.30 -2.49
CA LEU A 25 -10.29 -8.47 -1.38
C LEU A 25 -11.40 -7.60 -0.79
N ARG A 26 -12.20 -6.93 -1.63
CA ARG A 26 -13.32 -6.10 -1.14
C ARG A 26 -14.36 -6.94 -0.43
N LYS A 27 -14.69 -8.12 -0.95
CA LYS A 27 -15.65 -9.05 -0.33
C LYS A 27 -15.16 -9.49 1.05
N SER A 28 -13.89 -9.91 1.15
CA SER A 28 -13.28 -10.31 2.42
C SER A 28 -13.31 -9.19 3.47
N ARG A 29 -12.90 -7.97 3.08
CA ARG A 29 -12.92 -6.80 3.97
C ARG A 29 -14.33 -6.41 4.42
N LYS A 30 -15.32 -6.45 3.52
CA LYS A 30 -16.73 -6.17 3.85
C LYS A 30 -17.31 -7.23 4.80
N ALA A 31 -17.05 -8.50 4.55
CA ALA A 31 -17.49 -9.59 5.41
C ALA A 31 -16.89 -9.47 6.81
N TYR A 32 -15.60 -9.16 6.91
CA TYR A 32 -14.91 -9.02 8.19
C TYR A 32 -15.49 -7.92 9.08
N LYS A 33 -15.91 -6.78 8.49
CA LYS A 33 -16.62 -5.72 9.22
C LYS A 33 -17.94 -6.20 9.84
N LYS A 34 -18.57 -7.21 9.25
CA LYS A 34 -19.77 -7.89 9.75
C LYS A 34 -19.45 -9.12 10.62
N LYS A 35 -18.21 -9.22 11.14
CA LYS A 35 -17.69 -10.38 11.90
C LYS A 35 -17.74 -11.72 11.13
N LYS A 36 -17.88 -11.71 9.80
CA LYS A 36 -17.88 -12.91 8.94
C LYS A 36 -16.50 -13.12 8.30
N TYR A 37 -15.96 -14.33 8.41
CA TYR A 37 -14.63 -14.67 7.89
C TYR A 37 -14.73 -15.28 6.49
N TYR A 38 -14.31 -14.53 5.47
CA TYR A 38 -14.36 -15.00 4.08
C TYR A 38 -12.95 -15.27 3.53
N THR A 39 -12.68 -16.55 3.25
CA THR A 39 -11.47 -17.00 2.55
C THR A 39 -11.64 -16.79 1.04
N ARG A 40 -10.67 -16.11 0.43
CA ARG A 40 -10.76 -15.67 -0.98
C ARG A 40 -10.48 -16.82 -1.95
N LYS A 41 -11.13 -16.80 -3.11
CA LYS A 41 -10.85 -17.75 -4.19
C LYS A 41 -9.42 -17.60 -4.73
N LYS A 42 -8.82 -18.71 -5.16
CA LYS A 42 -7.50 -18.71 -5.79
C LYS A 42 -7.57 -18.09 -7.19
N VAL A 43 -6.55 -17.31 -7.54
CA VAL A 43 -6.29 -16.82 -8.89
C VAL A 43 -5.54 -17.91 -9.65
N LYS A 44 -6.18 -18.46 -10.70
CA LYS A 44 -5.59 -19.50 -11.57
C LYS A 44 -4.25 -19.01 -12.16
N GLY A 45 -3.26 -19.90 -12.23
CA GLY A 45 -1.92 -19.60 -12.78
C GLY A 45 -0.97 -18.80 -11.88
N TYR A 46 -1.42 -18.29 -10.73
CA TYR A 46 -0.53 -17.56 -9.80
C TYR A 46 0.09 -18.48 -8.75
N LYS A 47 1.42 -18.66 -8.79
CA LYS A 47 2.14 -19.43 -7.76
C LYS A 47 2.25 -18.63 -6.46
N SER A 48 1.84 -19.24 -5.34
CA SER A 48 1.92 -18.60 -4.02
C SER A 48 3.36 -18.53 -3.50
N LYS A 49 3.74 -17.42 -2.87
CA LYS A 49 5.08 -17.24 -2.28
C LYS A 49 5.09 -17.61 -0.80
N ARG A 50 5.97 -18.54 -0.40
CA ARG A 50 6.22 -18.87 1.02
C ARG A 50 6.86 -17.68 1.76
N THR A 51 6.75 -17.68 3.09
CA THR A 51 7.34 -16.63 3.92
C THR A 51 8.83 -16.90 4.16
N SER A 52 9.69 -15.90 3.96
CA SER A 52 11.12 -16.01 4.30
C SER A 52 11.36 -16.02 5.81
N TRP A 53 10.35 -15.69 6.62
CA TRP A 53 10.46 -15.74 8.08
C TRP A 53 10.52 -17.17 8.62
N GLU A 54 10.07 -18.16 7.84
CA GLU A 54 10.13 -19.56 8.23
C GLU A 54 11.58 -20.06 8.36
N SER A 55 12.42 -19.82 7.35
CA SER A 55 13.85 -20.17 7.43
C SER A 55 14.56 -19.36 8.52
N ARG A 56 14.22 -18.08 8.67
CA ARG A 56 14.84 -17.22 9.69
C ARG A 56 14.50 -17.66 11.12
N VAL A 57 13.25 -18.05 11.39
CA VAL A 57 12.88 -18.54 12.73
C VAL A 57 13.56 -19.86 13.03
N LYS A 58 13.71 -20.75 12.03
CA LYS A 58 14.50 -21.98 12.18
C LYS A 58 15.95 -21.69 12.56
N LYS A 59 16.61 -20.78 11.84
CA LYS A 59 17.98 -20.33 12.15
C LYS A 59 18.10 -19.70 13.54
N VAL A 60 17.14 -18.90 13.97
CA VAL A 60 17.17 -18.24 15.29
C VAL A 60 17.14 -19.26 16.44
N TYR A 61 16.44 -20.37 16.29
CA TYR A 61 16.27 -21.38 17.34
C TYR A 61 17.03 -22.68 17.07
N ASN A 62 17.94 -22.68 16.10
CA ASN A 62 18.71 -23.85 15.67
C ASN A 62 17.79 -25.07 15.43
N ILE A 63 16.70 -24.86 14.69
CA ILE A 63 15.76 -25.92 14.30
C ILE A 63 16.20 -26.44 12.92
N PRO A 64 16.36 -27.76 12.72
CA PRO A 64 16.74 -28.31 11.42
C PRO A 64 15.75 -27.93 10.31
N ASP A 65 16.27 -27.74 9.09
CA ASP A 65 15.47 -27.23 7.97
C ASP A 65 14.34 -28.17 7.55
N LYS A 66 14.53 -29.49 7.67
CA LYS A 66 13.49 -30.49 7.37
C LYS A 66 12.38 -30.55 8.43
N THR A 67 12.59 -29.98 9.62
CA THR A 67 11.61 -30.07 10.72
C THR A 67 10.36 -29.22 10.44
N LYS A 68 9.19 -29.84 10.59
CA LYS A 68 7.89 -29.15 10.51
C LYS A 68 7.65 -28.28 11.73
N LEU A 69 7.46 -26.98 11.52
CA LEU A 69 7.16 -26.04 12.59
C LEU A 69 5.72 -26.22 13.09
N ASN A 70 5.56 -26.30 14.40
CA ASN A 70 4.26 -26.31 15.07
C ASN A 70 4.30 -25.41 16.32
N LEU A 71 3.13 -25.11 16.86
CA LEU A 71 2.99 -24.17 17.97
C LEU A 71 3.70 -24.64 19.25
N SER A 72 3.63 -25.93 19.57
CA SER A 72 4.27 -26.50 20.77
C SER A 72 5.80 -26.41 20.71
N LEU A 73 6.39 -26.76 19.56
CA LEU A 73 7.82 -26.63 19.33
C LEU A 73 8.29 -25.18 19.50
N LEU A 74 7.55 -24.24 18.90
CA LEU A 74 7.88 -22.81 18.96
C LEU A 74 7.71 -22.27 20.38
N SER A 75 6.66 -22.65 21.10
CA SER A 75 6.43 -22.27 22.50
C SER A 75 7.61 -22.68 23.39
N ARG A 76 8.04 -23.95 23.28
CA ARG A 76 9.20 -24.48 24.03
C ARG A 76 10.50 -23.74 23.68
N LYS A 77 10.83 -23.64 22.38
CA LYS A 77 12.09 -23.02 21.92
C LYS A 77 12.15 -21.51 22.20
N SER A 78 11.02 -20.81 22.10
CA SER A 78 10.93 -19.36 22.36
C SER A 78 10.77 -19.00 23.83
N LYS A 79 10.41 -19.97 24.69
CA LYS A 79 10.03 -19.73 26.10
C LYS A 79 8.83 -18.76 26.22
N CYS A 80 7.88 -18.91 25.29
CA CYS A 80 6.63 -18.13 25.24
C CYS A 80 5.42 -19.05 25.40
N SER A 81 4.35 -18.57 26.04
CA SER A 81 3.12 -19.31 26.24
C SER A 81 2.39 -19.57 24.91
N LYS A 82 1.76 -20.74 24.76
CA LYS A 82 0.94 -21.06 23.58
C LYS A 82 -0.19 -20.04 23.38
N LYS A 83 -0.76 -19.50 24.47
CA LYS A 83 -1.81 -18.47 24.45
C LYS A 83 -1.34 -17.21 23.71
N SER A 84 -0.17 -16.69 24.07
CA SER A 84 0.37 -15.47 23.45
C SER A 84 0.80 -15.71 22.00
N LEU A 85 1.38 -16.87 21.69
CA LEU A 85 1.69 -17.22 20.29
C LEU A 85 0.42 -17.34 19.43
N ASN A 86 -0.63 -17.94 19.96
CA ASN A 86 -1.94 -18.01 19.29
C ASN A 86 -2.56 -16.63 19.08
N GLN A 87 -2.40 -15.70 20.02
CA GLN A 87 -2.87 -14.33 19.85
C GLN A 87 -2.18 -13.63 18.66
N ILE A 88 -0.87 -13.84 18.48
CA ILE A 88 -0.12 -13.32 17.32
C ILE A 88 -0.61 -13.96 16.01
N ILE A 89 -0.84 -15.28 16.00
CA ILE A 89 -1.41 -15.98 14.83
C ILE A 89 -2.78 -15.38 14.48
N LYS A 90 -3.68 -15.24 15.46
CA LYS A 90 -5.03 -14.67 15.29
C LYS A 90 -4.97 -13.24 14.77
N LYS A 91 -4.04 -12.41 15.25
CA LYS A 91 -3.79 -11.07 14.70
C LYS A 91 -3.38 -11.10 13.23
N GLY A 92 -2.50 -12.03 12.85
CA GLY A 92 -2.12 -12.21 11.45
C GLY A 92 -3.28 -12.68 10.58
N MET A 93 -4.10 -13.63 11.06
CA MET A 93 -5.33 -14.04 10.39
C MET A 93 -6.31 -12.85 10.26
N GLY A 94 -6.49 -12.06 11.31
CA GLY A 94 -7.32 -10.84 11.26
C GLY A 94 -6.83 -9.86 10.20
N ALA A 95 -5.51 -9.67 10.06
CA ALA A 95 -4.94 -8.83 8.99
C ALA A 95 -5.24 -9.38 7.59
N TYR A 96 -5.27 -10.70 7.40
CA TYR A 96 -5.66 -11.33 6.14
C TYR A 96 -7.06 -10.90 5.70
N TYR A 97 -8.02 -10.87 6.63
CA TYR A 97 -9.43 -10.53 6.33
C TYR A 97 -9.69 -9.02 6.27
N SER A 98 -9.12 -8.25 7.22
CA SER A 98 -9.35 -6.80 7.35
C SER A 98 -8.55 -5.96 6.38
N SER A 99 -7.28 -6.30 6.16
CA SER A 99 -6.35 -5.56 5.31
C SER A 99 -6.17 -6.27 3.99
N GLY A 100 -6.05 -7.59 3.98
CA GLY A 100 -5.80 -8.38 2.79
C GLY A 100 -4.46 -9.10 2.85
N SER A 101 -4.18 -9.87 1.82
CA SER A 101 -2.89 -10.52 1.64
C SER A 101 -2.61 -10.78 0.18
N ARG A 102 -1.37 -11.25 -0.09
CA ARG A 102 -0.92 -11.66 -1.43
C ARG A 102 -1.89 -12.70 -2.04
N PRO A 103 -2.00 -12.78 -3.37
CA PRO A 103 -2.87 -13.77 -4.01
C PRO A 103 -2.49 -15.19 -3.58
N ASN A 104 -3.50 -16.05 -3.49
CA ASN A 104 -3.39 -17.49 -3.18
C ASN A 104 -2.80 -17.83 -1.81
N GLN A 105 -2.82 -16.89 -0.86
CA GLN A 105 -2.47 -17.13 0.53
C GLN A 105 -3.68 -17.60 1.35
N THR A 106 -3.41 -18.28 2.47
CA THR A 106 -4.43 -18.67 3.44
C THR A 106 -4.34 -17.79 4.70
N PRO A 107 -5.41 -17.69 5.48
CA PRO A 107 -5.39 -17.02 6.78
C PRO A 107 -4.30 -17.60 7.70
N HIS A 108 -4.21 -18.94 7.74
CA HIS A 108 -3.20 -19.65 8.54
C HIS A 108 -1.78 -19.32 8.10
N SER A 109 -1.45 -19.39 6.79
CA SER A 109 -0.10 -19.08 6.32
C SER A 109 0.28 -17.63 6.64
N TRP A 110 -0.69 -16.72 6.62
CA TRP A 110 -0.50 -15.31 6.98
C TRP A 110 -0.30 -15.12 8.49
N GLY A 111 -1.06 -15.85 9.31
CA GLY A 111 -0.91 -15.92 10.77
C GLY A 111 0.46 -16.43 11.20
N TYR A 112 0.88 -17.58 10.68
CA TYR A 112 2.19 -18.17 10.96
C TYR A 112 3.34 -17.31 10.44
N ALA A 113 3.21 -16.67 9.28
CA ALA A 113 4.22 -15.72 8.80
C ALA A 113 4.42 -14.55 9.77
N ARG A 114 3.34 -14.05 10.39
CA ARG A 114 3.42 -13.02 11.44
C ARG A 114 4.07 -13.56 12.71
N LEU A 115 3.71 -14.77 13.13
CA LEU A 115 4.32 -15.43 14.28
C LEU A 115 5.83 -15.59 14.11
N TYR A 116 6.27 -16.15 12.98
CA TYR A 116 7.70 -16.35 12.69
C TYR A 116 8.45 -15.02 12.66
N SER A 117 7.85 -13.99 12.05
CA SER A 117 8.41 -12.64 12.07
C SER A 117 8.50 -12.06 13.47
N SER A 118 7.54 -12.35 14.35
CA SER A 118 7.54 -11.86 15.74
C SER A 118 8.61 -12.54 16.59
N LEU A 119 8.79 -13.86 16.42
CA LEU A 119 9.78 -14.62 17.17
C LEU A 119 11.22 -14.37 16.70
N ALA A 120 11.42 -14.13 15.40
CA ALA A 120 12.74 -13.96 14.80
C ALA A 120 13.23 -12.49 14.72
N GLY A 121 12.63 -11.57 15.50
CA GLY A 121 13.04 -10.16 15.56
C GLY A 121 12.71 -9.34 14.30
N GLY A 122 11.68 -9.72 13.56
CA GLY A 122 11.21 -9.03 12.37
C GLY A 122 10.25 -7.86 12.64
N PRO A 123 9.69 -7.21 11.60
CA PRO A 123 8.80 -6.07 11.78
C PRO A 123 7.56 -6.37 12.64
N ALA A 124 7.06 -7.61 12.63
CA ALA A 124 5.92 -8.00 13.47
C ALA A 124 6.27 -8.00 14.96
N SER A 125 7.53 -8.29 15.34
CA SER A 125 7.98 -8.31 16.75
C SER A 125 7.82 -6.96 17.43
N LYS A 126 8.00 -5.85 16.70
CA LYS A 126 7.75 -4.49 17.20
C LYS A 126 6.27 -4.24 17.47
N VAL A 127 5.40 -4.66 16.55
CA VAL A 127 3.95 -4.45 16.67
C VAL A 127 3.37 -5.34 17.77
N ASP A 128 3.86 -6.57 17.89
CA ASP A 128 3.39 -7.57 18.86
C ASP A 128 4.24 -7.61 20.13
N MET A 129 5.05 -6.58 20.38
CA MET A 129 5.94 -6.48 21.54
C MET A 129 5.21 -6.67 22.87
N HIS A 130 4.02 -6.06 23.03
CA HIS A 130 3.20 -6.25 24.23
C HIS A 130 2.83 -7.72 24.45
N VAL A 131 2.35 -8.41 23.40
CA VAL A 131 2.01 -9.85 23.48
C VAL A 131 3.23 -10.70 23.84
N LEU A 132 4.41 -10.33 23.34
CA LEU A 132 5.66 -11.01 23.70
C LEU A 132 6.08 -10.71 25.14
N LYS A 133 5.89 -9.48 25.65
CA LYS A 133 6.20 -9.12 27.04
C LYS A 133 5.31 -9.86 28.03
N ASP A 134 4.03 -9.95 27.73
CA ASP A 134 3.04 -10.62 28.59
C ASP A 134 3.20 -12.14 28.54
N GLY A 135 3.62 -12.68 27.38
CA GLY A 135 3.59 -14.10 27.09
C GLY A 135 4.90 -14.85 27.21
N CYS A 136 6.04 -14.16 27.22
CA CYS A 136 7.36 -14.77 27.16
C CYS A 136 8.18 -14.47 28.41
N LYS A 137 9.02 -15.43 28.82
CA LYS A 137 9.99 -15.20 29.91
C LYS A 137 10.88 -14.00 29.57
N LYS A 138 11.22 -13.16 30.56
CA LYS A 138 12.07 -11.96 30.38
C LYS A 138 13.41 -12.26 29.70
N SER A 139 13.98 -13.45 29.95
CA SER A 139 15.23 -13.94 29.35
C SER A 139 15.08 -14.55 27.94
N SER A 140 13.86 -14.63 27.41
CA SER A 140 13.58 -15.26 26.10
C SER A 140 14.32 -14.57 24.96
N LYS A 141 14.81 -15.39 24.01
CA LYS A 141 15.46 -14.89 22.79
C LYS A 141 14.51 -14.02 21.96
N SER A 142 13.21 -14.34 21.94
CA SER A 142 12.18 -13.53 21.27
C SER A 142 12.12 -12.11 21.81
N LEU A 143 12.10 -11.92 23.13
CA LEU A 143 12.07 -10.58 23.72
C LEU A 143 13.35 -9.80 23.48
N LYS A 144 14.51 -10.46 23.61
CA LYS A 144 15.81 -9.83 23.29
C LYS A 144 15.85 -9.36 21.83
N LEU A 145 15.43 -10.21 20.89
CA LEU A 145 15.36 -9.88 19.47
C LEU A 145 14.30 -8.82 19.15
N ALA A 146 13.17 -8.82 19.84
CA ALA A 146 12.11 -7.83 19.65
C ALA A 146 12.55 -6.43 20.14
N LYS A 147 13.31 -6.34 21.24
CA LYS A 147 13.86 -5.08 21.76
C LYS A 147 14.85 -4.47 20.76
N ASN A 148 15.67 -5.31 20.14
CA ASN A 148 16.66 -4.93 19.14
C ASN A 148 16.13 -5.02 17.70
N ALA A 149 14.82 -5.23 17.51
CA ALA A 149 14.24 -5.31 16.19
C ALA A 149 14.46 -3.96 15.49
N ARG A 150 15.24 -3.98 14.40
CA ARG A 150 15.77 -2.81 13.68
C ARG A 150 14.89 -1.56 13.85
N LYS A 151 15.41 -0.51 14.51
CA LYS A 151 14.79 0.82 14.60
C LYS A 151 14.33 1.32 13.21
N ASN A 152 15.07 0.91 12.16
CA ASN A 152 14.84 1.20 10.74
C ASN A 152 14.01 0.12 10.02
N ALA A 153 12.91 -0.36 10.59
CA ALA A 153 11.81 -0.85 9.77
C ALA A 153 11.15 0.36 9.09
N THR A 154 11.88 1.04 8.19
CA THR A 154 11.31 2.07 7.33
C THR A 154 10.12 1.43 6.65
N ARG A 155 8.92 1.94 6.95
CA ARG A 155 7.70 1.56 6.23
C ARG A 155 8.01 1.85 4.77
N LYS A 156 8.36 0.83 3.98
CA LYS A 156 8.57 0.99 2.53
C LYS A 156 7.32 1.73 2.04
N LYS A 157 7.49 2.93 1.46
CA LYS A 157 6.37 3.67 0.87
C LYS A 157 5.77 2.77 -0.20
N VAL A 158 4.68 2.07 0.14
CA VAL A 158 4.05 1.12 -0.78
C VAL A 158 3.29 1.92 -1.82
N GLN A 159 3.57 1.69 -3.09
CA GLN A 159 2.75 2.26 -4.16
C GLN A 159 1.31 1.74 -4.02
N LEU A 160 0.41 2.67 -3.73
CA LEU A 160 -1.03 2.43 -3.56
C LEU A 160 -1.72 2.40 -4.94
N GLY A 161 -1.45 1.38 -5.73
CA GLY A 161 -1.94 1.30 -7.11
C GLY A 161 -1.54 2.50 -7.98
N GLY A 162 -2.19 2.66 -9.14
CA GLY A 162 -1.90 3.73 -10.09
C GLY A 162 -0.70 3.46 -11.00
N TYR A 163 -0.65 4.16 -12.14
CA TYR A 163 0.47 4.10 -13.07
C TYR A 163 1.71 4.78 -12.47
N ARG A 164 2.89 4.16 -12.62
CA ARG A 164 4.16 4.69 -12.08
C ARG A 164 4.63 5.85 -12.96
N MET A 165 4.79 7.03 -12.36
CA MET A 165 5.34 8.19 -13.07
C MET A 165 6.86 8.00 -13.29
N LYS A 166 7.35 8.48 -14.44
CA LYS A 166 8.76 8.55 -14.80
C LYS A 166 9.39 9.89 -14.40
N GLU A 167 8.57 10.86 -14.04
CA GLU A 167 8.98 12.18 -13.60
C GLU A 167 8.47 12.46 -12.18
N ARG A 168 9.16 13.36 -11.49
CA ARG A 168 8.75 13.92 -10.20
C ARG A 168 8.64 15.44 -10.32
N ILE A 169 7.67 16.04 -9.64
CA ILE A 169 7.57 17.49 -9.54
C ILE A 169 8.58 17.99 -8.50
N ILE A 170 9.35 19.01 -8.87
CA ILE A 170 10.36 19.65 -8.03
C ILE A 170 9.75 20.86 -7.32
N LYS A 171 9.17 21.78 -8.09
CA LYS A 171 8.60 23.02 -7.57
C LYS A 171 7.43 23.51 -8.43
N PHE A 172 6.59 24.33 -7.81
CA PHE A 172 5.55 25.12 -8.47
C PHE A 172 5.87 26.59 -8.31
N ILE A 173 5.62 27.39 -9.34
CA ILE A 173 5.61 28.85 -9.28
C ILE A 173 4.34 29.36 -9.97
N VAL A 174 3.95 30.62 -9.69
CA VAL A 174 2.95 31.31 -10.52
C VAL A 174 3.50 31.42 -11.94
N SER A 175 2.68 31.08 -12.95
CA SER A 175 3.16 31.08 -14.32
C SER A 175 3.38 32.52 -14.80
N PRO A 176 4.52 32.82 -15.45
CA PRO A 176 4.73 34.11 -16.11
C PRO A 176 3.97 34.22 -17.44
N ILE A 177 3.43 33.11 -17.96
CA ILE A 177 2.75 33.09 -19.25
C ILE A 177 1.33 33.64 -19.11
N LYS A 178 0.94 34.52 -20.05
CA LYS A 178 -0.42 35.06 -20.13
C LYS A 178 -1.46 33.93 -20.11
N PHE A 179 -2.51 34.14 -19.34
CA PHE A 179 -3.62 33.20 -19.16
C PHE A 179 -3.27 31.87 -18.52
N LYS A 180 -2.06 31.66 -17.99
CA LYS A 180 -1.71 30.45 -17.23
C LYS A 180 -1.75 30.71 -15.73
N LYS A 181 -2.13 29.69 -14.95
CA LYS A 181 -2.08 29.79 -13.49
C LYS A 181 -0.68 29.50 -12.97
N TYR A 182 -0.18 28.31 -13.25
CA TYR A 182 1.03 27.80 -12.61
C TYR A 182 2.00 27.19 -13.59
N ARG A 183 3.28 27.26 -13.24
CA ARG A 183 4.36 26.50 -13.86
C ARG A 183 4.85 25.42 -12.89
N ALA A 184 4.86 24.17 -13.33
CA ALA A 184 5.47 23.07 -12.60
C ALA A 184 6.83 22.73 -13.22
N TYR A 185 7.87 22.67 -12.40
CA TYR A 185 9.16 22.12 -12.80
C TYR A 185 9.17 20.62 -12.48
N VAL A 186 9.46 19.80 -13.48
CA VAL A 186 9.48 18.35 -13.38
C VAL A 186 10.85 17.80 -13.76
N ARG A 187 11.32 16.81 -13.00
CA ARG A 187 12.58 16.11 -13.24
C ARG A 187 12.32 14.67 -13.62
N ASN A 188 12.93 14.21 -14.71
CA ASN A 188 12.94 12.79 -15.07
C ASN A 188 13.73 11.99 -14.03
N ILE A 189 13.13 10.92 -13.51
CA ILE A 189 13.71 10.13 -12.42
C ILE A 189 14.93 9.32 -12.90
N LYS A 190 14.97 8.92 -14.18
CA LYS A 190 16.08 8.14 -14.73
C LYS A 190 17.21 9.02 -15.24
N THR A 191 16.89 10.02 -16.06
CA THR A 191 17.91 10.82 -16.77
C THR A 191 18.33 12.06 -16.00
N GLY A 192 17.60 12.44 -14.94
CA GLY A 192 17.86 13.68 -14.21
C GLY A 192 17.48 14.97 -14.95
N LYS A 193 17.15 14.90 -16.25
CA LYS A 193 16.76 16.07 -17.05
C LYS A 193 15.54 16.77 -16.49
N GLU A 194 15.58 18.09 -16.45
CA GLU A 194 14.49 18.95 -15.99
C GLU A 194 13.78 19.63 -17.16
N ARG A 195 12.49 19.88 -16.97
CA ARG A 195 11.68 20.71 -17.86
C ARG A 195 10.55 21.35 -17.07
N HIS A 196 9.88 22.32 -17.66
CA HIS A 196 8.73 22.97 -17.04
C HIS A 196 7.45 22.72 -17.85
N ILE A 197 6.30 22.88 -17.18
CA ILE A 197 4.97 22.74 -17.78
C ILE A 197 4.07 23.80 -17.17
N ASP A 198 3.52 24.66 -18.02
CA ASP A 198 2.51 25.65 -17.63
C ASP A 198 1.10 25.04 -17.73
N PHE A 199 0.27 25.25 -16.70
CA PHE A 199 -1.06 24.63 -16.60
C PHE A 199 -2.08 25.48 -15.82
N GLY A 200 -3.36 25.17 -16.03
CA GLY A 200 -4.50 25.95 -15.54
C GLY A 200 -4.67 27.26 -16.31
N ASP A 201 -5.92 27.68 -16.52
CA ASP A 201 -6.23 28.98 -17.13
C ASP A 201 -6.68 29.98 -16.07
N ASN A 202 -5.98 31.09 -15.93
CA ASN A 202 -6.19 32.06 -14.83
C ASN A 202 -7.51 32.83 -14.92
N ARG A 203 -8.19 32.83 -16.07
CA ARG A 203 -9.49 33.48 -16.28
C ARG A 203 -10.64 32.70 -15.67
N TYR A 204 -10.48 31.39 -15.51
CA TYR A 204 -11.54 30.51 -15.03
C TYR A 204 -11.37 30.09 -13.57
N GLN A 205 -12.50 29.85 -12.91
CA GLN A 205 -12.55 29.21 -11.59
C GLN A 205 -12.13 27.73 -11.67
N GLN A 206 -11.67 27.20 -10.53
CA GLN A 206 -11.30 25.80 -10.37
C GLN A 206 -12.05 25.18 -9.19
N PHE A 207 -12.04 23.85 -9.09
CA PHE A 207 -12.68 23.18 -7.95
C PHE A 207 -11.94 23.47 -6.64
N LYS A 208 -10.64 23.21 -6.63
CA LYS A 208 -9.76 23.46 -5.48
C LYS A 208 -8.32 23.54 -5.94
N ASP A 209 -7.67 24.64 -5.62
CA ASP A 209 -6.22 24.77 -5.70
C ASP A 209 -5.56 23.89 -4.64
N ARG A 210 -4.81 22.90 -5.09
CA ARG A 210 -4.05 21.96 -4.27
C ARG A 210 -2.55 22.10 -4.51
N THR A 211 -2.12 23.13 -5.26
CA THR A 211 -0.70 23.43 -5.39
C THR A 211 -0.16 23.91 -4.04
N PRO A 212 1.12 23.69 -3.72
CA PRO A 212 1.74 24.25 -2.52
C PRO A 212 1.77 25.79 -2.50
N VAL A 213 1.67 26.43 -3.68
CA VAL A 213 1.72 27.89 -3.82
C VAL A 213 0.41 28.53 -3.39
N GLY A 214 -0.74 27.95 -3.77
CA GLY A 214 -2.05 28.40 -3.31
C GLY A 214 -2.47 29.82 -3.74
N HIS A 215 -1.77 30.45 -4.68
CA HIS A 215 -2.03 31.82 -5.13
C HIS A 215 -3.45 32.03 -5.69
N TYR A 216 -4.04 31.02 -6.33
CA TYR A 216 -5.38 31.10 -6.92
C TYR A 216 -6.49 30.53 -6.04
N THR A 217 -6.27 30.30 -4.74
CA THR A 217 -7.29 29.73 -3.83
C THR A 217 -8.59 30.54 -3.79
N SER A 218 -8.54 31.86 -3.98
CA SER A 218 -9.70 32.74 -4.10
C SER A 218 -10.65 32.39 -5.26
N LYS A 219 -10.15 31.71 -6.30
CA LYS A 219 -10.93 31.25 -7.46
C LYS A 219 -11.52 29.84 -7.29
N ASN A 220 -11.45 29.27 -6.09
CA ASN A 220 -12.01 27.94 -5.79
C ASN A 220 -13.54 28.00 -5.66
N HIS A 221 -14.25 27.24 -6.48
CA HIS A 221 -15.72 27.18 -6.42
C HIS A 221 -16.26 26.05 -5.53
N GLY A 222 -15.45 25.04 -5.16
CA GLY A 222 -15.84 23.95 -4.24
C GLY A 222 -16.95 22.98 -4.69
N ASN A 223 -17.72 23.30 -5.74
CA ASN A 223 -18.85 22.52 -6.26
C ASN A 223 -18.44 21.13 -6.82
N PRO A 224 -18.84 20.01 -6.17
CA PRO A 224 -18.49 18.66 -6.61
C PRO A 224 -19.19 18.22 -7.90
N LYS A 225 -20.39 18.73 -8.20
CA LYS A 225 -21.13 18.44 -9.45
C LYS A 225 -20.36 19.01 -10.64
N ARG A 226 -19.91 20.26 -10.55
CA ARG A 226 -19.08 20.92 -11.60
C ARG A 226 -17.77 20.17 -11.84
N MET A 227 -17.10 19.71 -10.78
CA MET A 227 -15.90 18.87 -10.88
C MET A 227 -16.17 17.54 -11.59
N ARG A 228 -17.24 16.82 -11.23
CA ARG A 228 -17.61 15.56 -11.88
C ARG A 228 -17.90 15.76 -13.36
N ASN A 229 -18.60 16.83 -13.72
CA ASN A 229 -18.92 17.15 -15.12
C ASN A 229 -17.66 17.47 -15.94
N TYR A 230 -16.72 18.22 -15.35
CA TYR A 230 -15.40 18.46 -15.96
C TYR A 230 -14.66 17.15 -16.28
N PHE A 231 -14.55 16.23 -15.30
CA PHE A 231 -13.88 14.95 -15.53
C PHE A 231 -14.64 14.07 -16.54
N ASN A 232 -15.97 14.11 -16.54
CA ASN A 232 -16.77 13.38 -17.51
C ASN A 232 -16.51 13.87 -18.94
N ARG A 233 -16.52 15.19 -19.15
CA ARG A 233 -16.24 15.82 -20.45
C ARG A 233 -14.81 15.55 -20.94
N HIS A 234 -13.82 15.71 -20.08
CA HIS A 234 -12.41 15.66 -20.51
C HIS A 234 -11.78 14.27 -20.44
N SER A 235 -12.33 13.33 -19.67
CA SER A 235 -11.75 11.98 -19.49
C SER A 235 -12.77 10.84 -19.61
N GLY A 236 -14.03 11.11 -19.95
CA GLY A 236 -15.07 10.08 -20.09
C GLY A 236 -15.45 9.39 -18.78
N THR A 237 -15.14 10.00 -17.63
CA THR A 237 -15.54 9.44 -16.33
C THR A 237 -15.72 10.54 -15.28
N PRO A 238 -16.79 10.53 -14.49
CA PRO A 238 -16.99 11.53 -13.43
C PRO A 238 -16.05 11.30 -12.23
N HIS A 239 -15.33 10.18 -12.19
CA HIS A 239 -14.46 9.83 -11.08
C HIS A 239 -13.03 10.36 -11.28
N ARG A 240 -12.71 11.47 -10.62
CA ARG A 240 -11.36 12.09 -10.55
C ARG A 240 -10.20 11.10 -10.56
N GLY A 241 -10.21 10.12 -9.64
CA GLY A 241 -9.12 9.15 -9.52
C GLY A 241 -8.96 8.25 -10.75
N ARG A 242 -10.05 7.88 -11.44
CA ARG A 242 -10.00 7.10 -12.68
C ARG A 242 -9.53 7.98 -13.85
N ALA A 243 -9.99 9.22 -13.91
CA ALA A 243 -9.57 10.19 -14.92
C ALA A 243 -8.06 10.43 -14.86
N ILE A 244 -7.51 10.78 -13.69
CA ILE A 244 -6.06 10.96 -13.49
C ILE A 244 -5.28 9.70 -13.88
N GLU A 245 -5.73 8.52 -13.44
CA GLU A 245 -5.04 7.27 -13.77
C GLU A 245 -5.07 6.94 -15.26
N SER A 246 -6.16 7.29 -15.97
CA SER A 246 -6.26 7.15 -17.43
C SER A 246 -5.25 8.06 -18.14
N GLU A 247 -5.18 9.34 -17.74
CA GLU A 247 -4.23 10.30 -18.34
C GLU A 247 -2.76 9.92 -18.06
N ARG A 248 -2.44 9.43 -16.86
CA ARG A 248 -1.09 8.91 -16.54
C ARG A 248 -0.70 7.70 -17.38
N ARG A 249 -1.67 6.84 -17.75
CA ARG A 249 -1.42 5.71 -18.66
C ARG A 249 -1.18 6.20 -20.09
N LYS A 250 -2.04 7.10 -20.60
CA LYS A 250 -1.92 7.67 -21.95
C LYS A 250 -0.56 8.36 -22.16
N SER A 251 -0.12 9.12 -21.17
CA SER A 251 1.19 9.81 -21.19
C SER A 251 2.41 8.91 -20.91
N LYS A 252 2.21 7.60 -20.70
CA LYS A 252 3.28 6.67 -20.31
C LYS A 252 4.10 7.15 -19.09
N GLY A 253 3.43 7.84 -18.16
CA GLY A 253 4.01 8.31 -16.89
C GLY A 253 4.78 9.62 -16.96
N ILE A 254 4.60 10.40 -18.03
CA ILE A 254 5.18 11.73 -18.22
C ILE A 254 4.14 12.79 -17.84
N PHE A 255 4.50 13.83 -17.09
CA PHE A 255 3.57 14.90 -16.74
C PHE A 255 3.19 15.73 -17.96
N ASN A 256 1.92 16.12 -18.04
CA ASN A 256 1.43 17.11 -19.01
C ASN A 256 0.48 18.09 -18.31
N ALA A 257 0.11 19.18 -18.99
CA ALA A 257 -0.73 20.22 -18.40
C ALA A 257 -2.10 19.70 -17.94
N LYS A 258 -2.65 18.68 -18.62
CA LYS A 258 -3.93 18.04 -18.28
C LYS A 258 -3.83 17.24 -16.98
N ILE A 259 -2.79 16.44 -16.80
CA ILE A 259 -2.51 15.69 -15.56
C ILE A 259 -2.34 16.67 -14.40
N LEU A 260 -1.56 17.74 -14.59
CA LEU A 260 -1.35 18.75 -13.55
C LEU A 260 -2.67 19.47 -13.20
N SER A 261 -3.47 19.86 -14.20
CA SER A 261 -4.79 20.47 -13.96
C SER A 261 -5.74 19.52 -13.23
N HIS A 262 -5.78 18.23 -13.62
CA HIS A 262 -6.58 17.20 -12.97
C HIS A 262 -6.11 16.85 -11.56
N GLU A 263 -4.82 17.02 -11.25
CA GLU A 263 -4.26 16.68 -9.94
C GLU A 263 -4.32 17.84 -8.95
N TYR A 264 -4.19 19.07 -9.45
CA TYR A 264 -3.97 20.23 -8.60
C TYR A 264 -5.08 21.29 -8.66
N LEU A 265 -5.94 21.31 -9.69
CA LEU A 265 -6.98 22.34 -9.83
C LEU A 265 -8.40 21.76 -9.81
N TRP A 266 -8.59 20.60 -10.44
CA TRP A 266 -9.85 19.86 -10.50
C TRP A 266 -9.81 18.65 -9.55
#